data_AF-A0A4Q4UGI5-F1
#
_entry.id   AF-A0A4Q4UGI5-F1
#
_cell.length_a   1.000
_cell.length_b   1.000
_cell.length_c   1.000
_cell.angle_alpha   90.00
_cell.angle_beta   90.00
_cell.angle_gamma   90.00
#
_symmetry.space_group_name_H-M   'P 1'
#
loop_
_entity.id
_entity.type
_entity.pdbx_description
1 polymer ?
#
loop_
_entity_poly.entity_id
_entity_poly.type
_entity_poly.pdbx_seq_one_letter_code
_entity_poly.pdbx_strand_id
1 'polypeptide(L)'
;MLAVIPLASLLLPSVSGIKLWNNPGDIPTSVPARCRAPLTQNISCELLVRPDNAANGEIVPGGALDEFCGSTCRSSLETFQKNIASGCGDTYYALWKNSNLTQSPKVLADGFVWAHTLACLSDADGYCLAKLHAGNKTECSECALKYGAVMVSSDYGRGKVAVDDFEKMLSTCKASPSDYPWTHTSRPPAPTTPGEPTPTPRPCRGTTYTVTQGDTCKTKLCIGDSCDLHTVESGETCQSIVQGRGFSLVQLKSWNPTLENMCESSITQTLEDIVGRSICVSPPGVDNFPINITESRRPTATLDNPYFTEWETGVVVTDPTDGVGTWTRPWDPDFTPPPEQIIIDDPKWDEAREWTKYCWITEDDWAHGYDPEDDSMVPPACFNLYEKYCLYDPAAASPTPMTRFPAVCTPDRSDYYPEPIPTPVPTPRPVQDGMTEGCSKFYKVKSGDTCDKVTKANNVTLADFYKWNPSVGTDCRNLQLDVYVCVGYDERMIPMPQPTPIE
;
A
#
# COMPACT_ATOMS: atom_id res chain seq x y z
N MET A 1 -60.03 -10.56 38.16
CA MET A 1 -59.56 -11.03 36.84
C MET A 1 -58.73 -9.91 36.22
N LEU A 2 -57.41 -10.00 36.32
CA LEU A 2 -56.45 -9.15 35.61
C LEU A 2 -55.58 -10.13 34.81
N ALA A 3 -55.72 -10.10 33.49
CA ALA A 3 -55.00 -10.96 32.58
C ALA A 3 -53.58 -10.41 32.37
N VAL A 4 -52.59 -11.25 32.67
CA VAL A 4 -51.17 -10.99 32.40
C VAL A 4 -50.93 -11.37 30.93
N ILE A 5 -50.54 -10.38 30.11
CA ILE A 5 -50.03 -10.62 28.76
C ILE A 5 -48.51 -10.82 28.90
N PRO A 6 -47.93 -11.97 28.48
CA PRO A 6 -46.50 -12.16 28.56
C PRO A 6 -45.82 -11.31 27.49
N LEU A 7 -44.90 -10.44 27.89
CA LEU A 7 -43.92 -9.87 26.98
C LEU A 7 -43.11 -11.04 26.40
N ALA A 8 -43.35 -11.35 25.13
CA ALA A 8 -42.39 -12.11 24.34
C ALA A 8 -41.11 -11.27 24.26
N SER A 9 -40.09 -11.68 25.02
CA SER A 9 -38.73 -11.18 24.85
C SER A 9 -38.32 -11.38 23.39
N LEU A 10 -38.29 -10.29 22.62
CA LEU A 10 -37.52 -10.24 21.39
C LEU A 10 -36.06 -10.43 21.79
N LEU A 11 -35.56 -11.67 21.70
CA LEU A 11 -34.14 -11.93 21.54
C LEU A 11 -33.75 -11.36 20.18
N LEU A 12 -33.34 -10.09 20.16
CA LEU A 12 -32.62 -9.55 19.02
C LEU A 12 -31.26 -10.24 19.00
N PRO A 13 -30.88 -10.96 17.93
CA PRO A 13 -29.52 -11.47 17.80
C PRO A 13 -28.58 -10.27 17.82
N SER A 14 -27.53 -10.36 18.65
CA SER A 14 -26.47 -9.36 18.74
C SER A 14 -25.70 -9.35 17.42
N VAL A 15 -26.17 -8.63 16.42
CA VAL A 15 -25.41 -8.45 15.17
C VAL A 15 -24.30 -7.45 15.46
N SER A 16 -23.05 -7.93 15.51
CA SER A 16 -21.87 -7.07 15.50
C SER A 16 -21.96 -6.15 14.28
N GLY A 17 -22.18 -4.86 14.50
CA GLY A 17 -22.30 -3.87 13.44
C GLY A 17 -21.02 -3.08 13.26
N ILE A 18 -20.62 -2.84 12.03
CA ILE A 18 -19.50 -1.97 11.69
C ILE A 18 -19.94 -0.51 11.85
N LYS A 19 -19.09 0.29 12.48
CA LYS A 19 -19.24 1.75 12.51
C LYS A 19 -18.10 2.39 11.73
N LEU A 20 -18.43 3.39 10.91
CA LEU A 20 -17.41 4.21 10.25
C LEU A 20 -16.76 5.19 11.23
N TRP A 21 -17.54 5.71 12.19
CA TRP A 21 -17.06 6.49 13.32
C TRP A 21 -17.68 5.97 14.61
N ASN A 22 -16.87 5.86 15.67
CA ASN A 22 -17.34 5.33 16.95
C ASN A 22 -18.37 6.26 17.61
N ASN A 23 -18.10 7.57 17.61
CA ASN A 23 -18.94 8.58 18.25
C ASN A 23 -19.09 9.86 17.41
N PRO A 24 -20.20 10.61 17.56
CA PRO A 24 -20.36 11.90 16.89
C PRO A 24 -19.29 12.94 17.25
N GLY A 25 -18.63 12.79 18.40
CA GLY A 25 -17.52 13.65 18.83
C GLY A 25 -16.21 13.40 18.07
N ASP A 26 -16.12 12.31 17.31
CA ASP A 26 -14.95 11.98 16.48
C ASP A 26 -14.95 12.74 15.14
N ILE A 27 -16.11 13.27 14.77
CA ILE A 27 -16.31 14.06 13.55
C ILE A 27 -16.26 15.56 13.92
N PRO A 28 -15.53 16.41 13.17
CA PRO A 28 -15.45 17.84 13.43
C PRO A 28 -16.81 18.50 13.62
N THR A 29 -16.89 19.47 14.55
CA THR A 29 -18.13 20.20 14.86
C THR A 29 -18.61 21.11 13.72
N SER A 30 -17.75 21.36 12.72
CA SER A 30 -18.13 21.97 11.43
C SER A 30 -19.14 21.11 10.66
N VAL A 31 -19.23 19.81 10.95
CA VAL A 31 -20.25 18.91 10.41
C VAL A 31 -21.52 19.00 11.28
N PRO A 32 -22.70 19.32 10.71
CA PRO A 32 -23.94 19.45 11.46
C PRO A 32 -24.28 18.17 12.25
N ALA A 33 -24.83 18.32 13.46
CA ALA A 33 -25.21 17.18 14.31
C ALA A 33 -26.14 16.18 13.58
N ARG A 34 -27.06 16.69 12.76
CA ARG A 34 -27.94 15.89 11.88
C ARG A 34 -27.20 14.98 10.89
N CYS A 35 -25.97 15.33 10.52
CA CYS A 35 -25.12 14.55 9.63
C CYS A 35 -24.13 13.66 10.41
N ARG A 36 -23.64 14.13 11.56
CA ARG A 36 -22.78 13.31 12.44
C ARG A 36 -23.50 12.10 13.03
N ALA A 37 -24.79 12.22 13.33
CA ALA A 37 -25.59 11.12 13.87
C ALA A 37 -25.61 9.88 12.94
N PRO A 38 -26.05 9.98 11.66
CA PRO A 38 -26.07 8.82 10.76
C PRO A 38 -24.67 8.28 10.43
N LEU A 39 -23.63 9.11 10.42
CA LEU A 39 -22.24 8.65 10.21
C LEU A 39 -21.71 7.73 11.32
N THR A 40 -22.37 7.70 12.48
CA THR A 40 -21.96 6.92 13.66
C THR A 40 -22.91 5.77 13.98
N GLN A 41 -23.88 5.51 13.08
CA GLN A 41 -24.81 4.40 13.22
C GLN A 41 -24.10 3.06 12.98
N ASN A 42 -24.66 1.98 13.55
CA ASN A 42 -24.22 0.63 13.21
C ASN A 42 -24.69 0.25 11.81
N ILE A 43 -23.77 -0.33 11.03
CA ILE A 43 -24.04 -1.00 9.78
C ILE A 43 -23.92 -2.51 10.05
N SER A 44 -25.04 -3.22 9.99
CA SER A 44 -25.16 -4.64 10.30
C SER A 44 -24.67 -5.52 9.15
N CYS A 45 -23.38 -5.40 8.84
CA CYS A 45 -22.62 -6.23 7.92
C CYS A 45 -21.38 -6.75 8.65
N GLU A 46 -20.95 -7.99 8.41
CA GLU A 46 -19.69 -8.50 8.96
C GLU A 46 -18.45 -7.87 8.34
N LEU A 47 -18.57 -7.41 7.09
CA LEU A 47 -17.54 -6.69 6.38
C LEU A 47 -18.14 -5.58 5.51
N LEU A 48 -17.30 -4.59 5.16
CA LEU A 48 -17.61 -3.59 4.15
C LEU A 48 -16.59 -3.66 3.04
N VAL A 49 -17.07 -3.67 1.79
CA VAL A 49 -16.21 -3.63 0.61
C VAL A 49 -16.02 -2.16 0.20
N ARG A 50 -14.76 -1.75 0.02
CA ARG A 50 -14.48 -0.41 -0.50
C ARG A 50 -14.95 -0.30 -1.97
N PRO A 51 -15.57 0.81 -2.38
CA PRO A 51 -15.99 0.99 -3.78
C PRO A 51 -14.85 0.85 -4.78
N ASP A 52 -13.66 1.35 -4.45
CA ASP A 52 -12.48 1.26 -5.32
C ASP A 52 -12.06 -0.20 -5.55
N ASN A 53 -12.05 -0.99 -4.46
CA ASN A 53 -11.74 -2.42 -4.49
C ASN A 53 -12.77 -3.19 -5.33
N ALA A 54 -14.06 -2.90 -5.13
CA ALA A 54 -15.14 -3.49 -5.91
C ALA A 54 -15.03 -3.15 -7.41
N ALA A 55 -14.68 -1.89 -7.74
CA ALA A 55 -14.49 -1.45 -9.12
C ALA A 55 -13.29 -2.14 -9.81
N ASN A 56 -12.27 -2.51 -9.03
CA ASN A 56 -11.12 -3.27 -9.52
C ASN A 56 -11.36 -4.79 -9.52
N GLY A 57 -12.59 -5.24 -9.23
CA GLY A 57 -12.96 -6.64 -9.31
C GLY A 57 -12.50 -7.50 -8.13
N GLU A 58 -12.20 -6.89 -6.97
CA GLU A 58 -11.85 -7.66 -5.78
C GLU A 58 -12.99 -8.60 -5.37
N ILE A 59 -12.67 -9.89 -5.18
CA ILE A 59 -13.64 -10.94 -4.88
C ILE A 59 -13.73 -11.10 -3.36
N VAL A 60 -14.95 -10.98 -2.82
CA VAL A 60 -15.21 -11.35 -1.43
C VAL A 60 -15.01 -12.87 -1.28
N PRO A 61 -14.17 -13.35 -0.34
CA PRO A 61 -13.94 -14.77 -0.14
C PRO A 61 -15.25 -15.55 0.07
N GLY A 62 -15.32 -16.76 -0.49
CA GLY A 62 -16.58 -17.52 -0.60
C GLY A 62 -17.29 -17.78 0.74
N GLY A 63 -16.57 -17.92 1.84
CA GLY A 63 -17.17 -18.10 3.17
C GLY A 63 -17.86 -16.85 3.74
N ALA A 64 -17.49 -15.66 3.28
CA ALA A 64 -18.03 -14.38 3.76
C ALA A 64 -19.04 -13.75 2.78
N LEU A 65 -19.11 -14.25 1.53
CA LEU A 65 -19.94 -13.69 0.48
C LEU A 65 -21.44 -13.89 0.74
N ASP A 66 -21.84 -15.06 1.24
CA ASP A 66 -23.26 -15.35 1.54
C ASP A 66 -23.81 -14.45 2.66
N GLU A 67 -23.00 -14.18 3.67
CA GLU A 67 -23.36 -13.29 4.76
C GLU A 67 -23.39 -11.82 4.29
N PHE A 68 -22.37 -11.41 3.54
CA PHE A 68 -22.32 -10.07 2.97
C PHE A 68 -23.51 -9.79 2.05
N CYS A 69 -23.92 -10.77 1.24
CA CYS A 69 -25.06 -10.68 0.32
C CYS A 69 -26.40 -10.98 0.98
N GLY A 70 -26.41 -11.29 2.27
CA GLY A 70 -27.61 -11.51 3.06
C GLY A 70 -28.49 -10.25 3.13
N SER A 71 -29.79 -10.47 3.31
CA SER A 71 -30.78 -9.39 3.39
C SER A 71 -30.54 -8.41 4.55
N THR A 72 -29.90 -8.87 5.63
CA THR A 72 -29.52 -8.06 6.81
C THR A 72 -28.54 -6.95 6.42
N CYS A 73 -27.41 -7.31 5.80
CA CYS A 73 -26.39 -6.34 5.40
C CYS A 73 -26.95 -5.36 4.37
N ARG A 74 -27.62 -5.87 3.34
CA ARG A 74 -28.29 -5.05 2.34
C ARG A 74 -29.24 -4.02 2.94
N SER A 75 -30.16 -4.45 3.80
CA SER A 75 -31.15 -3.56 4.42
C SER A 75 -30.49 -2.50 5.31
N SER A 76 -29.40 -2.87 5.99
CA SER A 76 -28.64 -1.96 6.83
C SER A 76 -27.91 -0.90 6.01
N LEU A 77 -27.28 -1.29 4.90
CA LEU A 77 -26.63 -0.36 3.96
C LEU A 77 -27.63 0.60 3.30
N GLU A 78 -28.78 0.11 2.86
CA GLU A 78 -29.84 0.96 2.29
C GLU A 78 -30.41 1.93 3.33
N THR A 79 -30.50 1.51 4.60
CA THR A 79 -30.90 2.38 5.71
C THR A 79 -29.83 3.44 5.99
N PHE A 80 -28.55 3.06 6.01
CA PHE A 80 -27.43 3.97 6.13
C PHE A 80 -27.44 5.03 5.02
N GLN A 81 -27.57 4.60 3.77
CA GLN A 81 -27.67 5.49 2.61
C GLN A 81 -28.81 6.50 2.75
N LYS A 82 -30.02 6.04 3.12
CA LYS A 82 -31.19 6.93 3.32
C LYS A 82 -30.97 7.93 4.45
N ASN A 83 -30.40 7.48 5.58
CA ASN A 83 -30.14 8.34 6.73
C ASN A 83 -29.07 9.40 6.42
N ILE A 84 -28.03 9.02 5.67
CA ILE A 84 -27.00 9.95 5.20
C ILE A 84 -27.58 10.96 4.21
N ALA A 85 -28.38 10.53 3.24
CA ALA A 85 -29.03 11.43 2.29
C ALA A 85 -29.91 12.46 3.01
N SER A 86 -30.68 12.02 4.02
CA SER A 86 -31.54 12.89 4.83
C SER A 86 -30.76 13.84 5.76
N GLY A 87 -29.73 13.33 6.44
CA GLY A 87 -28.99 14.07 7.47
C GLY A 87 -27.89 14.98 6.92
N CYS A 88 -27.19 14.54 5.88
CA CYS A 88 -26.01 15.19 5.31
C CYS A 88 -26.28 15.91 3.98
N GLY A 89 -27.23 15.40 3.18
CA GLY A 89 -27.45 15.84 1.81
C GLY A 89 -26.23 15.65 0.91
N ASP A 90 -26.10 16.48 -0.11
CA ASP A 90 -25.02 16.43 -1.10
C ASP A 90 -23.74 17.20 -0.67
N THR A 91 -23.69 17.69 0.56
CA THR A 91 -22.63 18.59 1.03
C THR A 91 -21.32 17.85 1.28
N TYR A 92 -20.20 18.51 0.96
CA TYR A 92 -18.86 18.05 1.29
C TYR A 92 -18.41 18.62 2.63
N TYR A 93 -17.83 17.75 3.45
CA TYR A 93 -17.39 18.10 4.80
C TYR A 93 -15.94 17.65 5.02
N ALA A 94 -15.19 18.39 5.83
CA ALA A 94 -13.96 17.87 6.43
C ALA A 94 -14.35 16.86 7.51
N LEU A 95 -14.36 15.57 7.16
CA LEU A 95 -14.87 14.50 8.04
C LEU A 95 -13.86 14.07 9.12
N TRP A 96 -12.58 14.39 8.93
CA TRP A 96 -11.50 13.99 9.84
C TRP A 96 -10.94 15.17 10.63
N LYS A 97 -10.62 14.93 11.90
CA LYS A 97 -9.90 15.89 12.74
C LYS A 97 -8.51 16.12 12.12
N ASN A 98 -8.10 17.39 12.04
CA ASN A 98 -6.79 17.82 11.52
C ASN A 98 -6.54 17.53 10.02
N SER A 99 -7.60 17.30 9.23
CA SER A 99 -7.50 17.18 7.77
C SER A 99 -8.32 18.25 7.07
N ASN A 100 -7.76 18.80 5.99
CA ASN A 100 -8.46 19.72 5.10
C ASN A 100 -9.15 18.98 3.94
N LEU A 101 -9.02 17.65 3.87
CA LEU A 101 -9.68 16.85 2.83
C LEU A 101 -11.18 16.82 3.09
N THR A 102 -11.94 17.34 2.12
CA THR A 102 -13.39 17.32 2.17
C THR A 102 -13.94 16.12 1.42
N GLN A 103 -14.89 15.41 2.02
CA GLN A 103 -15.62 14.31 1.38
C GLN A 103 -17.12 14.46 1.62
N SER A 104 -17.91 14.02 0.65
CA SER A 104 -19.36 13.90 0.79
C SER A 104 -19.72 12.56 1.45
N PRO A 105 -20.39 12.57 2.61
CA PRO A 105 -20.95 11.37 3.23
C PRO A 105 -21.85 10.56 2.30
N LYS A 106 -22.62 11.24 1.44
CA LYS A 106 -23.50 10.59 0.49
C LYS A 106 -22.73 9.74 -0.52
N VAL A 107 -21.61 10.25 -1.01
CA VAL A 107 -20.74 9.51 -1.93
C VAL A 107 -20.19 8.24 -1.29
N LEU A 108 -19.81 8.31 -0.01
CA LEU A 108 -19.40 7.13 0.75
C LEU A 108 -20.53 6.10 0.86
N ALA A 109 -21.73 6.54 1.26
CA ALA A 109 -22.86 5.65 1.47
C ALA A 109 -23.38 5.02 0.18
N ASP A 110 -23.49 5.81 -0.90
CA ASP A 110 -23.85 5.33 -2.23
C ASP A 110 -22.81 4.32 -2.76
N GLY A 111 -21.52 4.58 -2.50
CA GLY A 111 -20.43 3.67 -2.83
C GLY A 111 -20.56 2.30 -2.16
N PHE A 112 -20.85 2.25 -0.86
CA PHE A 112 -21.01 0.96 -0.17
C PHE A 112 -22.22 0.15 -0.66
N VAL A 113 -23.35 0.81 -0.93
CA VAL A 113 -24.53 0.15 -1.53
C VAL A 113 -24.22 -0.36 -2.93
N TRP A 114 -23.48 0.42 -3.73
CA TRP A 114 -23.05 0.02 -5.06
C TRP A 114 -22.09 -1.18 -5.01
N ALA A 115 -21.07 -1.15 -4.15
CA ALA A 115 -20.11 -2.24 -3.97
C ALA A 115 -20.80 -3.53 -3.55
N HIS A 116 -21.74 -3.45 -2.60
CA HIS A 116 -22.59 -4.58 -2.24
C HIS A 116 -23.39 -5.11 -3.44
N THR A 117 -24.04 -4.23 -4.18
CA THR A 117 -24.83 -4.61 -5.37
C THR A 117 -23.97 -5.35 -6.39
N LEU A 118 -22.74 -4.88 -6.63
CA LEU A 118 -21.80 -5.47 -7.59
C LEU A 118 -21.32 -6.86 -7.14
N ALA A 119 -20.85 -6.98 -5.90
CA ALA A 119 -20.36 -8.24 -5.35
C ALA A 119 -21.46 -9.31 -5.26
N CYS A 120 -22.69 -8.89 -4.99
CA CYS A 120 -23.84 -9.78 -4.82
C CYS A 120 -24.63 -10.03 -6.12
N LEU A 121 -24.08 -9.65 -7.28
CA LEU A 121 -24.65 -10.05 -8.56
C LEU A 121 -24.66 -11.57 -8.66
N SER A 122 -25.81 -12.12 -9.02
CA SER A 122 -25.99 -13.55 -9.22
C SER A 122 -26.92 -13.85 -10.38
N ASP A 123 -26.79 -15.06 -10.90
CA ASP A 123 -27.74 -15.69 -11.81
C ASP A 123 -28.10 -17.10 -11.30
N ALA A 124 -28.74 -17.91 -12.14
CA ALA A 124 -29.13 -19.27 -11.78
C ALA A 124 -27.96 -20.16 -11.34
N ASP A 125 -26.73 -19.84 -11.75
CA ASP A 125 -25.55 -20.62 -11.39
C ASP A 125 -24.85 -20.09 -10.11
N GLY A 126 -25.35 -19.03 -9.49
CA GLY A 126 -24.76 -18.41 -8.29
C GLY A 126 -24.09 -17.07 -8.58
N TYR A 127 -23.15 -16.66 -7.72
CA TYR A 127 -22.52 -15.33 -7.81
C TYR A 127 -21.68 -15.15 -9.08
N CYS A 128 -21.80 -13.96 -9.66
CA CYS A 128 -21.28 -13.64 -10.99
C CYS A 128 -19.79 -13.32 -11.00
N LEU A 129 -19.30 -12.55 -10.03
CA LEU A 129 -18.01 -11.86 -10.11
C LEU A 129 -16.84 -12.84 -10.28
N ALA A 130 -16.75 -13.86 -9.42
CA ALA A 130 -15.71 -14.87 -9.49
C ALA A 130 -15.76 -15.69 -10.80
N LYS A 131 -16.95 -15.92 -11.36
CA LYS A 131 -17.13 -16.68 -12.60
C LYS A 131 -16.78 -15.87 -13.84
N LEU A 132 -17.07 -14.57 -13.83
CA LEU A 132 -16.64 -13.65 -14.87
C LEU A 132 -15.11 -13.57 -14.90
N HIS A 133 -14.47 -13.43 -13.73
CA HIS A 133 -13.01 -13.42 -13.61
C HIS A 133 -12.35 -14.72 -14.08
N ALA A 134 -12.94 -15.86 -13.74
CA ALA A 134 -12.46 -17.16 -14.18
C ALA A 134 -12.72 -17.45 -15.68
N GLY A 135 -13.35 -16.54 -16.42
CA GLY A 135 -13.72 -16.77 -17.83
C GLY A 135 -14.82 -17.81 -18.03
N ASN A 136 -15.53 -18.19 -16.97
CA ASN A 136 -16.57 -19.22 -16.98
C ASN A 136 -17.94 -18.71 -17.47
N LYS A 137 -18.03 -17.41 -17.77
CA LYS A 137 -19.24 -16.75 -18.26
C LYS A 137 -18.91 -16.05 -19.57
N THR A 138 -19.83 -16.11 -20.53
CA THR A 138 -19.68 -15.44 -21.82
C THR A 138 -20.01 -13.95 -21.72
N GLU A 139 -19.57 -13.17 -22.70
CA GLU A 139 -19.85 -11.73 -22.82
C GLU A 139 -21.35 -11.40 -22.82
N CYS A 140 -22.18 -12.29 -23.37
CA CYS A 140 -23.63 -12.15 -23.40
C CYS A 140 -24.37 -12.93 -22.30
N SER A 141 -23.64 -13.40 -21.28
CA SER A 141 -24.27 -14.05 -20.13
C SER A 141 -25.08 -13.04 -19.30
N GLU A 142 -26.09 -13.54 -18.58
CA GLU A 142 -26.87 -12.73 -17.64
C GLU A 142 -25.96 -12.02 -16.63
N CYS A 143 -24.93 -12.71 -16.13
CA CYS A 143 -23.91 -12.12 -15.26
C CYS A 143 -23.16 -10.95 -15.90
N ALA A 144 -22.69 -11.08 -17.14
CA ALA A 144 -21.94 -10.03 -17.82
C ALA A 144 -22.81 -8.79 -18.09
N LEU A 145 -24.07 -9.00 -18.51
CA LEU A 145 -25.01 -7.92 -18.77
C LEU A 145 -25.44 -7.20 -17.48
N LYS A 146 -25.68 -7.94 -16.38
CA LYS A 146 -25.92 -7.35 -15.05
C LYS A 146 -24.70 -6.58 -14.53
N TYR A 147 -23.50 -7.14 -14.71
CA TYR A 147 -22.25 -6.48 -14.32
C TYR A 147 -22.09 -5.15 -15.05
N GLY A 148 -22.25 -5.14 -16.38
CA GLY A 148 -22.19 -3.92 -17.18
C GLY A 148 -23.19 -2.86 -16.71
N ALA A 149 -24.45 -3.24 -16.46
CA ALA A 149 -25.47 -2.33 -15.95
C ALA A 149 -25.11 -1.71 -14.59
N VAL A 150 -24.58 -2.51 -13.66
CA VAL A 150 -24.14 -2.01 -12.34
C VAL A 150 -22.92 -1.10 -12.49
N MET A 151 -21.94 -1.45 -13.34
CA MET A 151 -20.75 -0.63 -13.55
C MET A 151 -21.11 0.75 -14.11
N VAL A 152 -22.01 0.84 -15.09
CA VAL A 152 -22.42 2.14 -15.67
C VAL A 152 -23.41 2.93 -14.79
N SER A 153 -23.92 2.34 -13.71
CA SER A 153 -24.86 3.02 -12.78
C SER A 153 -24.17 3.99 -11.82
N SER A 154 -22.84 3.97 -11.73
CA SER A 154 -22.07 4.72 -10.73
C SER A 154 -20.78 5.28 -11.32
N ASP A 155 -20.34 6.44 -10.81
CA ASP A 155 -19.05 7.05 -11.22
C ASP A 155 -17.85 6.15 -10.90
N TYR A 156 -17.95 5.29 -9.88
CA TYR A 156 -16.92 4.30 -9.55
C TYR A 156 -16.70 3.29 -10.68
N GLY A 157 -17.78 2.82 -11.31
CA GLY A 157 -17.70 1.83 -12.39
C GLY A 157 -17.53 2.47 -13.77
N ARG A 158 -18.03 3.70 -14.00
CA ARG A 158 -17.88 4.41 -15.28
C ARG A 158 -16.43 4.75 -15.65
N GLY A 159 -15.54 4.83 -14.68
CA GLY A 159 -14.10 4.93 -14.93
C GLY A 159 -13.49 3.67 -15.57
N LYS A 160 -14.21 2.54 -15.52
CA LYS A 160 -13.77 1.23 -16.04
C LYS A 160 -14.61 0.73 -17.22
N VAL A 161 -15.90 1.06 -17.24
CA VAL A 161 -16.83 0.66 -18.30
C VAL A 161 -17.52 1.90 -18.86
N ALA A 162 -17.29 2.19 -20.15
CA ALA A 162 -17.98 3.28 -20.82
C ALA A 162 -19.46 2.94 -21.08
N VAL A 163 -20.32 3.95 -21.02
CA VAL A 163 -21.76 3.77 -21.31
C VAL A 163 -21.97 3.29 -22.74
N ASP A 164 -21.27 3.89 -23.69
CA ASP A 164 -21.36 3.54 -25.12
C ASP A 164 -20.94 2.09 -25.37
N ASP A 165 -19.93 1.59 -24.63
CA ASP A 165 -19.48 0.20 -24.73
C ASP A 165 -20.55 -0.76 -24.19
N PHE A 166 -21.20 -0.41 -23.07
CA PHE A 166 -22.28 -1.22 -22.52
C PHE A 166 -23.52 -1.22 -23.44
N GLU A 167 -23.90 -0.09 -24.00
CA GLU A 167 -25.00 0.00 -24.97
C GLU A 167 -24.71 -0.83 -26.23
N LYS A 168 -23.46 -0.79 -26.71
CA LYS A 168 -22.99 -1.65 -27.81
C LYS A 168 -23.02 -3.13 -27.44
N MET A 169 -22.66 -3.48 -26.20
CA MET A 169 -22.74 -4.86 -25.69
C MET A 169 -24.19 -5.35 -25.68
N LEU A 170 -25.15 -4.55 -25.17
CA LEU A 170 -26.58 -4.87 -25.21
C LEU A 170 -27.06 -5.11 -26.65
N SER A 171 -26.69 -4.24 -27.59
CA SER A 171 -27.02 -4.40 -29.00
C SER A 171 -26.42 -5.68 -29.59
N THR A 172 -25.16 -5.99 -29.27
CA THR A 172 -24.45 -7.18 -29.77
C THR A 172 -25.07 -8.46 -29.23
N CYS A 173 -25.44 -8.45 -27.96
CA CYS A 173 -26.08 -9.56 -27.27
C CYS A 173 -27.59 -9.66 -27.53
N LYS A 174 -28.18 -8.73 -28.29
CA LYS A 174 -29.63 -8.64 -28.55
C LYS A 174 -30.45 -8.60 -27.25
N ALA A 175 -29.87 -8.01 -26.21
CA ALA A 175 -30.49 -7.87 -24.91
C ALA A 175 -31.31 -6.58 -24.86
N SER A 176 -32.48 -6.62 -24.22
CA SER A 176 -33.29 -5.42 -24.05
C SER A 176 -32.69 -4.54 -22.93
N PRO A 177 -32.53 -3.22 -23.14
CA PRO A 177 -32.12 -2.31 -22.06
C PRO A 177 -33.07 -2.33 -20.86
N SER A 178 -34.34 -2.71 -21.06
CA SER A 178 -35.32 -2.86 -19.97
C SER A 178 -34.99 -3.98 -18.99
N ASP A 179 -34.27 -5.01 -19.45
CA ASP A 179 -33.95 -6.19 -18.64
C ASP A 179 -32.71 -5.95 -17.77
N TYR A 180 -31.92 -4.92 -18.13
CA TYR A 180 -30.72 -4.50 -17.44
C TYR A 180 -30.76 -2.98 -17.17
N PRO A 181 -31.79 -2.50 -16.44
CA PRO A 181 -31.98 -1.07 -16.25
C PRO A 181 -30.85 -0.51 -15.38
N TRP A 182 -30.32 0.64 -15.79
CA TRP A 182 -29.34 1.38 -15.00
C TRP A 182 -29.78 2.83 -14.88
N THR A 183 -29.69 3.37 -13.67
CA THR A 183 -29.85 4.78 -13.38
C THR A 183 -28.52 5.31 -12.89
N HIS A 184 -27.96 6.28 -13.61
CA HIS A 184 -26.70 6.90 -13.20
C HIS A 184 -26.91 7.76 -11.97
N THR A 185 -26.18 7.44 -10.90
CA THR A 185 -26.06 8.32 -9.75
C THR A 185 -24.75 9.08 -9.88
N SER A 186 -24.82 10.30 -10.42
CA SER A 186 -23.66 11.19 -10.49
C SER A 186 -23.20 11.58 -9.08
N ARG A 187 -21.89 11.58 -8.86
CA ARG A 187 -21.29 12.19 -7.68
C ARG A 187 -21.73 13.66 -7.61
N PRO A 188 -22.07 14.19 -6.42
CA PRO A 188 -22.32 15.61 -6.30
C PRO A 188 -21.09 16.37 -6.79
N PRO A 189 -21.26 17.50 -7.49
CA PRO A 189 -20.13 18.29 -7.93
C PRO A 189 -19.27 18.65 -6.71
N ALA A 190 -17.96 18.45 -6.83
CA ALA A 190 -17.03 18.85 -5.78
C ALA A 190 -17.27 20.34 -5.45
N PRO A 191 -17.15 20.77 -4.19
CA PRO A 191 -17.33 22.16 -3.84
C PRO A 191 -16.39 23.00 -4.70
N THR A 192 -16.94 23.95 -5.45
CA THR A 192 -16.16 25.04 -6.01
C THR A 192 -15.57 25.79 -4.84
N THR A 193 -14.28 25.61 -4.61
CA THR A 193 -13.52 26.36 -3.61
C THR A 193 -13.84 27.85 -3.77
N PRO A 194 -14.30 28.57 -2.74
CA PRO A 194 -14.35 30.03 -2.77
C PRO A 194 -12.96 30.51 -3.15
N GLY A 195 -12.88 31.31 -4.22
CA GLY A 195 -11.64 31.66 -4.88
C GLY A 195 -10.51 31.90 -3.89
N GLU A 196 -9.52 31.01 -3.92
CA GLU A 196 -8.15 31.42 -3.65
C GLU A 196 -7.93 32.71 -4.47
N PRO A 197 -7.36 33.77 -3.88
CA PRO A 197 -7.17 35.03 -4.58
C PRO A 197 -6.59 34.70 -5.94
N THR A 198 -7.31 35.06 -7.01
CA THR A 198 -6.88 34.81 -8.38
C THR A 198 -5.40 35.15 -8.42
N PRO A 199 -4.50 34.17 -8.60
CA PRO A 199 -3.10 34.50 -8.72
C PRO A 199 -3.08 35.49 -9.87
N THR A 200 -2.67 36.72 -9.60
CA THR A 200 -2.44 37.73 -10.64
C THR A 200 -1.78 36.96 -11.78
N PRO A 201 -2.43 36.83 -12.96
CA PRO A 201 -1.92 35.93 -13.98
C PRO A 201 -0.46 36.31 -14.16
N ARG A 202 0.45 35.40 -13.82
CA ARG A 202 1.86 35.65 -14.11
C ARG A 202 1.85 35.92 -15.61
N PRO A 203 2.32 37.10 -16.07
CA PRO A 203 2.21 37.43 -17.47
C PRO A 203 2.85 36.29 -18.24
N CYS A 204 2.05 35.63 -19.10
CA CYS A 204 2.55 34.60 -19.98
C CYS A 204 3.78 35.18 -20.68
N ARG A 205 4.95 34.62 -20.40
CA ARG A 205 6.19 35.06 -21.06
C ARG A 205 6.28 34.53 -22.49
N GLY A 206 5.35 33.67 -22.89
CA GLY A 206 5.18 33.16 -24.25
C GLY A 206 3.97 33.76 -24.98
N THR A 207 3.90 33.51 -26.28
CA THR A 207 2.79 33.89 -27.15
C THR A 207 1.53 33.09 -26.83
N THR A 208 0.41 33.78 -26.61
CA THR A 208 -0.92 33.18 -26.53
C THR A 208 -1.32 32.63 -27.90
N TYR A 209 -1.69 31.34 -27.95
CA TYR A 209 -2.23 30.70 -29.13
C TYR A 209 -3.74 30.47 -28.96
N THR A 210 -4.54 30.88 -29.94
CA THR A 210 -5.97 30.57 -29.98
C THR A 210 -6.17 29.38 -30.91
N VAL A 211 -6.66 28.27 -30.36
CA VAL A 211 -6.96 27.06 -31.14
C VAL A 211 -8.00 27.39 -32.20
N THR A 212 -7.71 27.01 -33.45
CA THR A 212 -8.58 27.27 -34.60
C THR A 212 -9.14 25.96 -35.17
N GLN A 213 -10.21 26.08 -35.96
CA GLN A 213 -10.84 24.95 -36.63
C GLN A 213 -9.87 24.37 -37.67
N GLY A 214 -9.34 23.17 -37.41
CA GLY A 214 -8.32 22.51 -38.24
C GLY A 214 -7.06 22.12 -37.47
N ASP A 215 -6.88 22.63 -36.25
CA ASP A 215 -5.83 22.15 -35.35
C ASP A 215 -6.07 20.68 -34.99
N THR A 216 -4.99 19.92 -34.97
CA THR A 216 -5.00 18.49 -34.63
C THR A 216 -4.01 18.22 -33.50
N CYS A 217 -3.99 17.03 -32.91
CA CYS A 217 -2.97 16.68 -31.93
C CYS A 217 -1.53 16.66 -32.49
N LYS A 218 -1.34 16.92 -33.80
CA LYS A 218 -0.04 17.04 -34.49
C LYS A 218 0.39 18.49 -34.75
N THR A 219 -0.47 19.49 -34.52
CA THR A 219 -0.04 20.89 -34.60
C THR A 219 0.95 21.16 -33.46
N LYS A 220 2.19 21.57 -33.79
CA LYS A 220 3.25 21.82 -32.81
C LYS A 220 2.90 23.02 -31.95
N LEU A 221 2.28 22.76 -30.80
CA LEU A 221 2.04 23.74 -29.75
C LEU A 221 3.15 23.58 -28.70
N CYS A 222 4.12 24.48 -28.66
CA CYS A 222 5.13 24.51 -27.61
C CYS A 222 4.61 25.30 -26.41
N ILE A 223 4.20 24.61 -25.34
CA ILE A 223 3.87 25.25 -24.06
C ILE A 223 5.20 25.50 -23.32
N GLY A 224 5.50 26.77 -23.08
CA GLY A 224 6.73 27.20 -22.42
C GLY A 224 6.68 26.93 -20.92
N ASP A 225 7.25 25.79 -20.54
CA ASP A 225 8.07 25.52 -19.34
C ASP A 225 8.67 24.12 -19.58
N SER A 226 9.90 24.08 -20.11
CA SER A 226 10.49 22.85 -20.66
C SER A 226 10.91 21.88 -19.56
N CYS A 227 10.27 20.73 -19.52
CA CYS A 227 10.89 19.50 -19.03
C CYS A 227 11.76 18.90 -20.15
N ASP A 228 12.80 18.16 -19.80
CA ASP A 228 13.37 17.13 -20.67
C ASP A 228 12.26 16.21 -21.18
N LEU A 229 12.25 15.99 -22.50
CA LEU A 229 11.22 15.22 -23.19
C LEU A 229 11.76 13.86 -23.58
N HIS A 230 10.93 12.84 -23.40
CA HIS A 230 11.10 11.52 -24.00
C HIS A 230 9.96 11.29 -24.99
N THR A 231 10.29 10.88 -26.22
CA THR A 231 9.27 10.48 -27.18
C THR A 231 9.08 8.98 -27.06
N VAL A 232 7.84 8.56 -26.76
CA VAL A 232 7.53 7.15 -26.55
C VAL A 232 7.73 6.36 -27.84
N GLU A 233 8.57 5.33 -27.78
CA GLU A 233 8.83 4.40 -28.87
C GLU A 233 7.89 3.19 -28.81
N SER A 234 7.74 2.50 -29.95
CA SER A 234 6.89 1.33 -30.05
C SER A 234 7.40 0.21 -29.14
N GLY A 235 6.53 -0.31 -28.26
CA GLY A 235 6.87 -1.39 -27.33
C GLY A 235 7.51 -0.93 -26.01
N GLU A 236 7.70 0.38 -25.81
CA GLU A 236 8.14 0.90 -24.51
C GLU A 236 7.04 0.76 -23.44
N THR A 237 7.47 0.39 -22.24
CA THR A 237 6.66 0.38 -21.01
C THR A 237 7.10 1.50 -20.08
N CYS A 238 6.26 1.86 -19.10
CA CYS A 238 6.66 2.82 -18.07
C CYS A 238 7.93 2.37 -17.31
N GLN A 239 8.15 1.06 -17.16
CA GLN A 239 9.36 0.51 -16.56
C GLN A 239 10.59 0.76 -17.41
N SER A 240 10.52 0.48 -18.72
CA SER A 240 11.65 0.68 -19.65
C SER A 240 12.06 2.16 -19.75
N ILE A 241 11.11 3.09 -19.60
CA ILE A 241 11.38 4.54 -19.63
C ILE A 241 12.06 5.00 -18.34
N VAL A 242 11.71 4.41 -17.19
CA VAL A 242 12.28 4.73 -15.87
C VAL A 242 13.63 4.04 -15.66
N GLN A 243 13.85 2.88 -16.27
CA GLN A 243 15.04 2.06 -16.08
C GLN A 243 16.32 2.85 -16.41
N GLY A 244 17.27 2.85 -15.46
CA GLY A 244 18.55 3.55 -15.60
C GLY A 244 18.48 5.08 -15.50
N ARG A 245 17.33 5.66 -15.11
CA ARG A 245 17.18 7.10 -14.89
C ARG A 245 17.16 7.45 -13.40
N GLY A 246 17.51 8.70 -13.08
CA GLY A 246 17.58 9.21 -11.70
C GLY A 246 16.23 9.57 -11.06
N PHE A 247 15.12 8.97 -11.51
CA PHE A 247 13.78 9.23 -11.00
C PHE A 247 12.93 7.95 -11.01
N SER A 248 11.90 7.90 -10.16
CA SER A 248 11.00 6.75 -9.96
C SER A 248 9.75 6.81 -10.85
N LEU A 249 9.03 5.69 -10.95
CA LEU A 249 7.73 5.61 -11.63
C LEU A 249 6.70 6.60 -11.06
N VAL A 250 6.72 6.82 -9.75
CA VAL A 250 5.86 7.81 -9.07
C VAL A 250 6.17 9.22 -9.58
N GLN A 251 7.45 9.53 -9.78
CA GLN A 251 7.87 10.82 -10.33
C GLN A 251 7.45 10.97 -11.80
N LEU A 252 7.66 9.94 -12.63
CA LEU A 252 7.19 9.95 -14.03
C LEU A 252 5.68 10.21 -14.13
N LYS A 253 4.87 9.55 -13.29
CA LYS A 253 3.41 9.76 -13.20
C LYS A 253 3.06 11.19 -12.77
N SER A 254 3.75 11.73 -11.77
CA SER A 254 3.48 13.09 -11.28
C SER A 254 3.80 14.20 -12.29
N TRP A 255 4.78 13.98 -13.18
CA TRP A 255 5.08 14.92 -14.28
C TRP A 255 4.16 14.73 -15.48
N ASN A 256 3.54 13.55 -15.61
CA ASN A 256 2.65 13.20 -16.70
C ASN A 256 1.35 12.58 -16.16
N PRO A 257 0.41 13.40 -15.65
CA PRO A 257 -0.83 12.90 -15.06
C PRO A 257 -1.66 12.01 -15.99
N THR A 258 -1.49 12.13 -17.31
CA THR A 258 -2.15 11.26 -18.30
C THR A 258 -1.66 9.81 -18.27
N LEU A 259 -0.53 9.50 -17.63
CA LEU A 259 0.03 8.16 -17.52
C LEU A 259 -0.53 7.35 -16.34
N GLU A 260 -1.33 7.95 -15.46
CA GLU A 260 -1.79 7.33 -14.21
C GLU A 260 -2.46 5.97 -14.44
N ASN A 261 -3.39 5.88 -15.39
CA ASN A 261 -4.10 4.64 -15.74
C ASN A 261 -3.33 3.70 -16.68
N MET A 262 -2.29 4.21 -17.36
CA MET A 262 -1.48 3.43 -18.33
C MET A 262 -0.27 2.76 -17.67
N CYS A 263 0.05 3.18 -16.44
CA CYS A 263 1.15 2.69 -15.64
C CYS A 263 0.63 2.04 -14.33
N GLU A 264 -0.57 1.45 -14.34
CA GLU A 264 -1.13 0.70 -13.20
C GLU A 264 -1.63 -0.69 -13.59
N SER A 265 -1.40 -1.66 -12.70
CA SER A 265 -1.60 -3.11 -12.84
C SER A 265 -0.75 -3.75 -13.95
N SER A 266 0.31 -4.45 -13.51
CA SER A 266 1.41 -4.99 -14.32
C SER A 266 2.32 -3.92 -14.92
N ILE A 267 3.55 -3.87 -14.42
CA ILE A 267 4.61 -2.92 -14.80
C ILE A 267 5.04 -3.08 -16.29
N THR A 268 4.45 -4.05 -16.99
CA THR A 268 4.72 -4.46 -18.37
C THR A 268 3.70 -3.95 -19.40
N GLN A 269 2.72 -3.12 -19.02
CA GLN A 269 1.77 -2.58 -20.00
C GLN A 269 2.49 -1.64 -20.98
N THR A 270 2.38 -1.95 -22.28
CA THR A 270 3.01 -1.20 -23.36
C THR A 270 2.27 0.12 -23.58
N LEU A 271 3.02 1.19 -23.81
CA LEU A 271 2.49 2.54 -24.05
C LEU A 271 2.03 2.74 -25.50
N GLU A 272 1.43 1.71 -26.10
CA GLU A 272 1.07 1.66 -27.52
C GLU A 272 0.17 2.82 -27.94
N ASP A 273 -0.78 3.21 -27.08
CA ASP A 273 -1.74 4.29 -27.36
C ASP A 273 -1.11 5.70 -27.42
N ILE A 274 0.14 5.84 -26.97
CA ILE A 274 0.85 7.12 -26.96
C ILE A 274 2.20 7.07 -27.69
N VAL A 275 2.48 6.03 -28.48
CA VAL A 275 3.68 5.95 -29.32
C VAL A 275 3.78 7.19 -30.21
N GLY A 276 4.97 7.79 -30.23
CA GLY A 276 5.27 9.03 -30.95
C GLY A 276 4.84 10.31 -30.22
N ARG A 277 4.22 10.23 -29.03
CA ARG A 277 3.97 11.39 -28.18
C ARG A 277 5.18 11.66 -27.28
N SER A 278 5.41 12.94 -26.99
CA SER A 278 6.42 13.37 -26.02
C SER A 278 5.84 13.46 -24.62
N ILE A 279 6.54 12.88 -23.65
CA ILE A 279 6.25 12.95 -22.22
C ILE A 279 7.41 13.62 -21.48
N CYS A 280 7.14 14.18 -20.31
CA CYS A 280 8.17 14.75 -19.43
C CYS A 280 8.94 13.67 -18.69
N VAL A 281 10.27 13.71 -18.75
CA VAL A 281 11.19 12.85 -17.99
C VAL A 281 12.05 13.67 -17.02
N SER A 282 11.59 14.87 -16.72
CA SER A 282 12.09 15.75 -15.66
C SER A 282 10.93 16.65 -15.19
N PRO A 283 11.09 17.35 -14.04
CA PRO A 283 10.06 18.25 -13.54
C PRO A 283 9.75 19.38 -14.53
N PRO A 284 8.47 19.63 -14.86
CA PRO A 284 8.09 20.78 -15.67
C PRO A 284 8.45 22.11 -14.97
N GLY A 285 9.18 22.98 -15.67
CA GLY A 285 9.43 24.37 -15.25
C GLY A 285 10.60 24.60 -14.30
N VAL A 286 11.41 23.59 -13.97
CA VAL A 286 12.66 23.75 -13.21
C VAL A 286 13.72 22.72 -13.62
N ASP A 287 14.99 23.15 -13.67
CA ASP A 287 16.11 22.27 -14.05
C ASP A 287 16.58 21.34 -12.89
N ASN A 288 16.04 21.49 -11.68
CA ASN A 288 16.45 20.71 -10.51
C ASN A 288 15.43 20.77 -9.36
N PHE A 289 14.94 19.62 -8.90
CA PHE A 289 14.62 19.41 -7.49
C PHE A 289 15.82 18.69 -6.86
N PRO A 290 16.61 19.31 -5.97
CA PRO A 290 17.60 18.57 -5.20
C PRO A 290 16.84 17.72 -4.18
N ILE A 291 16.45 16.52 -4.57
CA ILE A 291 16.07 15.49 -3.62
C ILE A 291 17.38 14.84 -3.20
N ASN A 292 17.92 15.26 -2.05
CA ASN A 292 18.90 14.44 -1.35
C ASN A 292 18.16 13.16 -0.95
N ILE A 293 18.36 12.10 -1.71
CA ILE A 293 17.98 10.75 -1.30
C ILE A 293 18.98 10.35 -0.22
N THR A 294 18.68 10.71 1.02
CA THR A 294 19.06 9.86 2.15
C THR A 294 18.06 8.72 2.12
N GLU A 295 18.52 7.50 1.87
CA GLU A 295 17.72 6.30 2.14
C GLU A 295 17.22 6.37 3.58
N SER A 296 15.95 6.69 3.74
CA SER A 296 15.16 6.22 4.87
C SER A 296 14.38 5.04 4.31
N ARG A 297 14.84 3.84 4.66
CA ARG A 297 14.06 2.62 4.51
C ARG A 297 12.61 2.91 4.93
N ARG A 298 11.69 2.42 4.12
CA ARG A 298 10.29 2.19 4.49
C ARG A 298 10.27 1.54 5.89
N PRO A 299 9.39 1.95 6.82
CA PRO A 299 9.00 1.03 7.87
C PRO A 299 8.27 -0.13 7.19
N THR A 300 8.92 -1.30 7.18
CA THR A 300 8.22 -2.57 7.07
C THR A 300 7.25 -2.62 8.25
N ALA A 301 5.96 -2.59 7.99
CA ALA A 301 4.98 -2.96 9.00
C ALA A 301 5.03 -4.49 9.10
N THR A 302 5.86 -5.00 10.01
CA THR A 302 5.70 -6.35 10.54
C THR A 302 4.56 -6.31 11.54
N LEU A 303 3.44 -6.92 11.16
CA LEU A 303 2.51 -7.53 12.10
C LEU A 303 3.24 -8.70 12.73
N ASP A 304 3.53 -8.63 14.03
CA ASP A 304 3.59 -9.82 14.87
C ASP A 304 2.98 -9.51 16.24
N ASN A 305 1.85 -10.16 16.47
CA ASN A 305 1.05 -10.19 17.69
C ASN A 305 1.63 -11.28 18.61
N PRO A 306 1.91 -10.99 19.90
CA PRO A 306 2.54 -11.96 20.79
C PRO A 306 1.51 -12.83 21.51
N TYR A 307 0.68 -13.62 20.82
CA TYR A 307 -0.09 -14.71 21.47
C TYR A 307 -0.53 -15.77 20.46
N PHE A 308 0.37 -16.70 20.10
CA PHE A 308 0.12 -18.14 20.03
C PHE A 308 1.50 -18.83 19.93
N THR A 309 2.01 -19.34 21.04
CA THR A 309 2.82 -20.55 20.98
C THR A 309 1.90 -21.72 20.66
N GLU A 310 2.42 -22.67 19.88
CA GLU A 310 1.75 -23.91 19.49
C GLU A 310 1.13 -24.66 20.66
N TRP A 311 0.11 -25.44 20.30
CA TRP A 311 -0.58 -26.38 21.14
C TRP A 311 0.34 -27.53 21.57
N GLU A 312 0.64 -27.65 22.86
CA GLU A 312 0.81 -28.96 23.48
C GLU A 312 -0.49 -29.39 24.14
N THR A 313 -0.95 -30.60 23.80
CA THR A 313 -2.23 -31.17 24.22
C THR A 313 -2.32 -31.33 25.75
N GLY A 314 -3.23 -30.57 26.37
CA GLY A 314 -3.61 -30.71 27.78
C GLY A 314 -5.09 -31.04 27.93
N VAL A 315 -5.38 -32.08 28.71
CA VAL A 315 -6.69 -32.73 28.90
C VAL A 315 -7.78 -31.77 29.39
N VAL A 316 -8.96 -31.82 28.74
CA VAL A 316 -10.20 -31.17 29.20
C VAL A 316 -10.64 -31.78 30.51
N VAL A 317 -10.69 -30.98 31.59
CA VAL A 317 -11.52 -31.28 32.77
C VAL A 317 -12.16 -30.00 33.34
N THR A 318 -13.46 -29.89 33.04
CA THR A 318 -14.60 -29.24 33.74
C THR A 318 -14.62 -27.74 34.04
N ASP A 319 -15.57 -27.10 33.37
CA ASP A 319 -16.44 -25.95 33.72
C ASP A 319 -16.82 -25.83 35.21
N PRO A 320 -17.11 -24.62 35.74
CA PRO A 320 -18.46 -24.06 35.66
C PRO A 320 -18.57 -22.55 35.38
N THR A 321 -19.31 -22.24 34.30
CA THR A 321 -20.32 -21.22 34.03
C THR A 321 -20.15 -19.75 34.47
N ASP A 322 -20.18 -18.92 33.43
CA ASP A 322 -20.96 -17.68 33.25
C ASP A 322 -20.53 -16.38 33.92
N GLY A 323 -19.95 -15.52 33.08
CA GLY A 323 -19.85 -14.07 33.26
C GLY A 323 -19.58 -13.38 31.94
N VAL A 324 -20.63 -13.06 31.19
CA VAL A 324 -20.61 -12.22 29.99
C VAL A 324 -19.99 -10.85 30.35
N GLY A 325 -18.77 -10.60 29.86
CA GLY A 325 -18.06 -9.33 30.03
C GLY A 325 -18.00 -8.56 28.72
N THR A 326 -18.80 -7.50 28.65
CA THR A 326 -18.89 -6.51 27.57
C THR A 326 -17.56 -5.81 27.27
N TRP A 327 -17.12 -5.79 26.01
CA TRP A 327 -16.01 -4.93 25.57
C TRP A 327 -16.55 -3.59 25.08
N THR A 328 -16.45 -2.59 25.96
CA THR A 328 -16.22 -1.19 25.56
C THR A 328 -15.03 -0.70 26.37
N ARG A 329 -13.99 -0.18 25.72
CA ARG A 329 -13.08 0.77 26.38
C ARG A 329 -12.66 1.91 25.46
N PRO A 330 -12.50 3.12 26.02
CA PRO A 330 -12.62 4.40 25.33
C PRO A 330 -11.25 4.96 24.96
N TRP A 331 -11.20 5.71 23.87
CA TRP A 331 -10.02 6.44 23.44
C TRP A 331 -9.79 7.65 24.38
N ASP A 332 -8.65 7.68 25.08
CA ASP A 332 -8.22 8.79 25.94
C ASP A 332 -7.23 9.68 25.16
N PRO A 333 -7.59 10.93 24.85
CA PRO A 333 -6.77 11.82 24.03
C PRO A 333 -5.56 12.43 24.74
N ASP A 334 -5.34 12.19 26.05
CA ASP A 334 -4.22 12.77 26.81
C ASP A 334 -3.10 11.77 27.17
N PHE A 335 -3.08 10.56 26.59
CA PHE A 335 -2.02 9.58 26.88
C PHE A 335 -0.74 9.83 26.06
N THR A 336 0.30 10.36 26.70
CA THR A 336 1.70 10.23 26.25
C THR A 336 2.35 9.03 26.95
N PRO A 337 2.82 7.99 26.22
CA PRO A 337 3.44 6.84 26.85
C PRO A 337 4.79 7.21 27.49
N PRO A 338 5.14 6.63 28.65
CA PRO A 338 6.49 6.73 29.19
C PRO A 338 7.49 6.01 28.26
N PRO A 339 8.77 6.42 28.23
CA PRO A 339 9.79 5.75 27.43
C PRO A 339 10.03 4.35 27.99
N GLU A 340 9.55 3.33 27.28
CA GLU A 340 9.85 1.93 27.56
C GLU A 340 11.21 1.57 26.97
N GLN A 341 12.11 1.05 27.80
CA GLN A 341 13.27 0.29 27.33
C GLN A 341 12.77 -1.08 26.89
N ILE A 342 12.83 -1.37 25.59
CA ILE A 342 12.49 -2.67 25.03
C ILE A 342 13.65 -3.63 25.31
N ILE A 343 13.37 -4.74 25.99
CA ILE A 343 14.24 -5.92 26.05
C ILE A 343 13.67 -6.89 25.01
N ILE A 344 14.47 -7.22 23.98
CA ILE A 344 14.10 -8.13 22.90
C ILE A 344 14.40 -9.57 23.35
N ASP A 345 13.41 -10.47 23.28
CA ASP A 345 13.63 -11.91 23.48
C ASP A 345 14.25 -12.52 22.21
N ASP A 346 15.56 -12.77 22.28
CA ASP A 346 16.49 -13.28 21.24
C ASP A 346 16.17 -14.68 20.61
N PRO A 347 15.61 -15.69 21.33
CA PRO A 347 15.79 -17.09 20.90
C PRO A 347 14.98 -17.53 19.66
N LYS A 348 13.80 -16.97 19.40
CA LYS A 348 12.99 -17.36 18.20
C LYS A 348 13.55 -16.83 16.89
N TRP A 349 14.25 -15.69 16.96
CA TRP A 349 14.92 -15.11 15.78
C TRP A 349 16.13 -15.92 15.36
N ASP A 350 16.85 -16.52 16.32
CA ASP A 350 17.97 -17.42 16.01
C ASP A 350 17.50 -18.72 15.36
N GLU A 351 16.36 -19.28 15.76
CA GLU A 351 15.77 -20.47 15.14
C GLU A 351 15.30 -20.21 13.70
N ALA A 352 14.60 -19.09 13.46
CA ALA A 352 14.19 -18.68 12.12
C ALA A 352 15.40 -18.38 11.21
N ARG A 353 16.45 -17.75 11.77
CA ARG A 353 17.72 -17.50 11.06
C ARG A 353 18.43 -18.81 10.71
N GLU A 354 18.45 -19.77 11.63
CA GLU A 354 19.06 -21.08 11.42
C GLU A 354 18.27 -21.93 10.42
N TRP A 355 16.95 -21.77 10.32
CA TRP A 355 16.12 -22.43 9.32
C TRP A 355 16.34 -21.89 7.91
N THR A 356 16.29 -20.56 7.78
CA THR A 356 16.33 -19.85 6.49
C THR A 356 17.75 -19.63 5.96
N LYS A 357 18.79 -20.05 6.69
CA LYS A 357 20.19 -19.96 6.25
C LYS A 357 20.50 -20.69 4.94
N TYR A 358 19.63 -21.61 4.53
CA TYR A 358 19.74 -22.34 3.26
C TYR A 358 18.79 -21.81 2.17
N CYS A 359 18.10 -20.69 2.42
CA CYS A 359 17.36 -19.99 1.39
C CYS A 359 18.32 -19.51 0.31
N TRP A 360 18.04 -19.87 -0.94
CA TRP A 360 18.91 -19.53 -2.07
C TRP A 360 18.55 -18.19 -2.72
N ILE A 361 17.43 -17.62 -2.31
CA ILE A 361 16.93 -16.32 -2.72
C ILE A 361 17.40 -15.28 -1.70
N THR A 362 17.86 -14.14 -2.18
CA THR A 362 18.34 -13.01 -1.37
C THR A 362 17.37 -11.84 -1.45
N GLU A 363 17.50 -10.89 -0.53
CA GLU A 363 16.80 -9.60 -0.59
C GLU A 363 17.11 -8.83 -1.89
N ASP A 364 18.32 -8.97 -2.42
CA ASP A 364 18.70 -8.38 -3.71
C ASP A 364 17.92 -8.99 -4.87
N ASP A 365 17.62 -10.30 -4.82
CA ASP A 365 16.83 -10.94 -5.87
C ASP A 365 15.41 -10.35 -5.93
N TRP A 366 14.80 -10.11 -4.76
CA TRP A 366 13.50 -9.44 -4.64
C TRP A 366 13.55 -8.00 -5.15
N ALA A 367 14.60 -7.26 -4.80
CA ALA A 367 14.80 -5.89 -5.26
C ALA A 367 14.92 -5.78 -6.79
N HIS A 368 15.39 -6.84 -7.45
CA HIS A 368 15.51 -6.94 -8.91
C HIS A 368 14.30 -7.61 -9.57
N GLY A 369 13.18 -7.74 -8.83
CA GLY A 369 11.90 -8.16 -9.38
C GLY A 369 11.76 -9.67 -9.58
N TYR A 370 12.61 -10.49 -8.96
CA TYR A 370 12.38 -11.93 -8.90
C TYR A 370 11.35 -12.23 -7.82
N ASP A 371 10.19 -12.74 -8.23
CA ASP A 371 9.11 -13.16 -7.33
C ASP A 371 8.95 -14.70 -7.38
N PRO A 372 9.29 -15.43 -6.29
CA PRO A 372 9.17 -16.89 -6.25
C PRO A 372 7.71 -17.38 -6.18
N GLU A 373 6.74 -16.49 -5.94
CA GLU A 373 5.31 -16.80 -5.88
C GLU A 373 4.59 -16.49 -7.21
N ASP A 374 5.28 -15.85 -8.15
CA ASP A 374 4.76 -15.57 -9.49
C ASP A 374 4.95 -16.79 -10.42
N ASP A 375 3.87 -17.52 -10.65
CA ASP A 375 3.80 -18.69 -11.55
C ASP A 375 4.21 -18.37 -13.01
N SER A 376 4.25 -17.10 -13.40
CA SER A 376 4.73 -16.65 -14.72
C SER A 376 6.25 -16.52 -14.79
N MET A 377 6.91 -16.31 -13.64
CA MET A 377 8.36 -16.18 -13.51
C MET A 377 9.01 -17.51 -13.16
N VAL A 378 8.37 -18.31 -12.31
CA VAL A 378 8.96 -19.52 -11.76
C VAL A 378 7.97 -20.69 -11.86
N PRO A 379 8.38 -21.87 -12.36
CA PRO A 379 7.48 -23.02 -12.43
C PRO A 379 6.90 -23.38 -11.05
N PRO A 380 5.64 -23.87 -10.96
CA PRO A 380 5.01 -24.23 -9.68
C PRO A 380 5.81 -25.24 -8.82
N ALA A 381 6.66 -26.05 -9.45
CA ALA A 381 7.56 -26.97 -8.74
C ALA A 381 8.63 -26.26 -7.89
N CYS A 382 8.97 -25.01 -8.22
CA CYS A 382 9.93 -24.19 -7.50
C CYS A 382 9.32 -23.49 -6.28
N PHE A 383 8.00 -23.21 -6.30
CA PHE A 383 7.29 -22.69 -5.13
C PHE A 383 7.40 -23.65 -3.94
N ASN A 384 7.25 -24.96 -4.17
CA ASN A 384 7.46 -25.99 -3.13
C ASN A 384 8.90 -25.99 -2.56
N LEU A 385 9.90 -25.59 -3.35
CA LEU A 385 11.26 -25.43 -2.84
C LEU A 385 11.36 -24.15 -2.00
N TYR A 386 10.69 -23.09 -2.41
CA TYR A 386 10.71 -21.79 -1.74
C TYR A 386 10.08 -21.90 -0.35
N GLU A 387 8.88 -22.51 -0.27
CA GLU A 387 8.23 -22.82 1.01
C GLU A 387 9.15 -23.65 1.93
N LYS A 388 9.90 -24.59 1.37
CA LYS A 388 10.75 -25.48 2.16
C LYS A 388 12.03 -24.83 2.70
N TYR A 389 12.68 -23.96 1.93
CA TYR A 389 14.02 -23.44 2.25
C TYR A 389 14.04 -21.96 2.66
N CYS A 390 12.99 -21.21 2.32
CA CYS A 390 12.94 -19.75 2.51
C CYS A 390 11.80 -19.29 3.45
N LEU A 391 10.80 -20.14 3.71
CA LEU A 391 9.76 -19.87 4.70
C LEU A 391 9.99 -20.72 5.95
N TYR A 392 9.90 -20.08 7.11
CA TYR A 392 10.01 -20.76 8.40
C TYR A 392 8.69 -21.45 8.73
N ASP A 393 8.74 -22.77 8.93
CA ASP A 393 7.60 -23.58 9.36
C ASP A 393 7.95 -24.27 10.70
N PRO A 394 7.39 -23.82 11.83
CA PRO A 394 7.72 -24.38 13.15
C PRO A 394 7.30 -25.86 13.31
N ALA A 395 6.38 -26.37 12.48
CA ALA A 395 5.87 -27.73 12.55
C ALA A 395 6.68 -28.73 11.70
N ALA A 396 7.60 -28.27 10.87
CA ALA A 396 8.41 -29.11 9.99
C ALA A 396 9.84 -29.33 10.56
N ALA A 397 10.59 -30.27 9.96
CA ALA A 397 12.00 -30.39 10.24
C ALA A 397 12.80 -29.38 9.39
N SER A 398 13.80 -28.72 10.00
CA SER A 398 14.70 -27.80 9.29
C SER A 398 15.27 -28.45 8.03
N PRO A 399 15.26 -27.75 6.88
CA PRO A 399 15.67 -28.33 5.63
C PRO A 399 17.15 -28.70 5.65
N THR A 400 17.48 -29.87 5.12
CA THR A 400 18.88 -30.23 4.89
C THR A 400 19.43 -29.43 3.71
N PRO A 401 20.69 -28.95 3.80
CA PRO A 401 21.31 -28.18 2.74
C PRO A 401 21.35 -28.97 1.44
N MET A 402 20.87 -28.36 0.36
CA MET A 402 20.97 -28.91 -0.98
C MET A 402 22.31 -28.48 -1.59
N THR A 403 23.00 -29.40 -2.27
CA THR A 403 24.27 -29.08 -2.94
C THR A 403 24.10 -28.14 -4.12
N ARG A 404 22.91 -28.11 -4.75
CA ARG A 404 22.58 -27.19 -5.84
C ARG A 404 21.07 -27.10 -6.07
N PHE A 405 20.54 -25.90 -6.21
CA PHE A 405 19.15 -25.65 -6.63
C PHE A 405 18.99 -25.79 -8.16
N PRO A 406 17.82 -26.22 -8.65
CA PRO A 406 17.56 -26.26 -10.09
C PRO A 406 17.73 -24.87 -10.71
N ALA A 407 18.47 -24.76 -11.82
CA ALA A 407 18.75 -23.47 -12.47
C ALA A 407 17.47 -22.74 -12.93
N VAL A 408 16.38 -23.50 -13.17
CA VAL A 408 15.06 -22.94 -13.51
C VAL A 408 14.36 -22.27 -12.31
N CYS A 409 14.79 -22.58 -11.09
CA CYS A 409 14.27 -22.01 -9.85
C CYS A 409 15.21 -20.93 -9.27
N THR A 410 16.25 -20.54 -9.99
CA THR A 410 17.22 -19.53 -9.53
C THR A 410 17.06 -18.24 -10.33
N PRO A 411 17.09 -17.06 -9.69
CA PRO A 411 17.04 -15.78 -10.38
C PRO A 411 18.22 -15.64 -11.35
N ASP A 412 17.99 -14.95 -12.46
CA ASP A 412 19.09 -14.49 -13.32
C ASP A 412 19.79 -13.32 -12.64
N ARG A 413 21.00 -13.58 -12.14
CA ARG A 413 21.85 -12.58 -11.48
C ARG A 413 22.85 -11.92 -12.42
N SER A 414 22.73 -12.14 -13.73
CA SER A 414 23.68 -11.58 -14.71
C SER A 414 23.66 -10.05 -14.76
N ASP A 415 22.53 -9.43 -14.40
CA ASP A 415 22.33 -7.98 -14.38
C ASP A 415 22.57 -7.35 -13.00
N TYR A 416 22.99 -8.12 -12.00
CA TYR A 416 23.35 -7.58 -10.70
C TYR A 416 24.69 -6.86 -10.89
N TYR A 417 24.64 -5.60 -11.27
CA TYR A 417 25.75 -4.72 -11.04
C TYR A 417 25.80 -4.51 -9.53
N PRO A 418 26.73 -5.12 -8.78
CA PRO A 418 26.92 -4.71 -7.41
C PRO A 418 27.20 -3.21 -7.45
N GLU A 419 26.59 -2.45 -6.53
CA GLU A 419 27.06 -1.10 -6.29
C GLU A 419 28.59 -1.13 -6.22
N PRO A 420 29.29 -0.23 -6.93
CA PRO A 420 30.73 -0.25 -6.95
C PRO A 420 31.23 -0.22 -5.50
N ILE A 421 32.01 -1.24 -5.12
CA ILE A 421 32.60 -1.33 -3.78
C ILE A 421 33.23 0.04 -3.50
N PRO A 422 32.81 0.74 -2.44
CA PRO A 422 33.35 2.05 -2.17
C PRO A 422 34.86 1.92 -2.03
N THR A 423 35.59 2.82 -2.70
CA THR A 423 37.05 2.77 -2.73
C THR A 423 37.59 2.69 -1.29
N PRO A 424 38.45 1.72 -0.95
CA PRO A 424 38.97 1.57 0.41
C PRO A 424 39.59 2.88 0.88
N VAL A 425 39.09 3.43 1.98
CA VAL A 425 39.65 4.64 2.57
C VAL A 425 40.90 4.25 3.36
N PRO A 426 42.08 4.80 3.06
CA PRO A 426 43.28 4.47 3.81
C PRO A 426 43.11 4.82 5.29
N THR A 427 43.29 3.84 6.18
CA THR A 427 43.17 4.05 7.62
C THR A 427 44.24 5.03 8.11
N PRO A 428 43.86 6.22 8.64
CA PRO A 428 44.82 7.21 9.12
C PRO A 428 45.49 6.72 10.42
N ARG A 429 46.63 7.33 10.80
CA ARG A 429 47.32 7.02 12.08
C ARG A 429 47.59 8.32 12.87
N PRO A 430 47.51 8.30 14.21
CA PRO A 430 47.14 7.16 15.07
C PRO A 430 45.62 6.96 15.16
N VAL A 431 45.15 5.71 15.20
CA VAL A 431 43.76 5.37 15.50
C VAL A 431 43.60 5.10 16.99
N GLN A 432 42.41 5.26 17.53
CA GLN A 432 42.12 4.75 18.87
C GLN A 432 42.06 3.22 18.85
N ASP A 433 42.69 2.59 19.84
CA ASP A 433 42.65 1.13 19.99
C ASP A 433 41.22 0.60 20.03
N GLY A 434 40.98 -0.58 19.45
CA GLY A 434 39.67 -1.23 19.43
C GLY A 434 38.63 -0.55 18.51
N MET A 435 39.04 0.36 17.62
CA MET A 435 38.22 0.82 16.51
C MET A 435 37.96 -0.34 15.52
N THR A 436 36.72 -0.47 15.04
CA THR A 436 36.29 -1.56 14.16
C THR A 436 37.04 -1.63 12.82
N GLU A 437 37.13 -2.83 12.26
CA GLU A 437 37.42 -3.02 10.83
C GLU A 437 36.21 -2.57 9.98
N GLY A 438 36.42 -2.25 8.70
CA GLY A 438 35.33 -1.76 7.83
C GLY A 438 34.96 -0.28 8.01
N CYS A 439 35.79 0.50 8.71
CA CYS A 439 35.55 1.93 8.87
C CYS A 439 35.74 2.68 7.53
N SER A 440 34.66 3.28 7.03
CA SER A 440 34.62 4.04 5.78
C SER A 440 34.82 5.55 5.97
N LYS A 441 34.75 6.06 7.22
CA LYS A 441 34.97 7.48 7.52
C LYS A 441 35.59 7.69 8.91
N PHE A 442 36.61 8.54 8.98
CA PHE A 442 37.37 8.80 10.20
C PHE A 442 37.23 10.24 10.68
N TYR A 443 37.18 10.44 11.99
CA TYR A 443 37.20 11.76 12.63
C TYR A 443 38.38 11.86 13.60
N LYS A 444 39.19 12.92 13.48
CA LYS A 444 40.29 13.18 14.41
C LYS A 444 39.79 13.96 15.62
N VAL A 445 39.89 13.37 16.81
CA VAL A 445 39.41 13.96 18.06
C VAL A 445 40.21 15.22 18.41
N LYS A 446 39.50 16.31 18.71
CA LYS A 446 40.05 17.62 19.08
C LYS A 446 39.78 17.93 20.55
N SER A 447 40.52 18.90 21.09
CA SER A 447 40.36 19.32 22.48
C SER A 447 38.97 19.90 22.72
N GLY A 448 38.27 19.36 23.73
CA GLY A 448 36.89 19.76 24.07
C GLY A 448 35.80 19.03 23.29
N ASP A 449 36.17 18.03 22.48
CA ASP A 449 35.22 17.10 21.88
C ASP A 449 34.62 16.18 22.95
N THR A 450 33.35 15.85 22.73
CA THR A 450 32.62 14.80 23.43
C THR A 450 32.00 13.89 22.37
N CYS A 451 31.65 12.65 22.71
CA CYS A 451 31.04 11.73 21.74
C CYS A 451 29.80 12.37 21.13
N ASP A 452 28.93 13.01 21.92
CA ASP A 452 27.76 13.74 21.43
C ASP A 452 28.10 14.84 20.39
N LYS A 453 29.20 15.56 20.57
CA LYS A 453 29.63 16.59 19.61
C LYS A 453 30.16 15.94 18.33
N VAL A 454 30.96 14.89 18.47
CA VAL A 454 31.55 14.16 17.34
C VAL A 454 30.46 13.48 16.51
N THR A 455 29.51 12.80 17.16
CA THR A 455 28.42 12.09 16.49
C THR A 455 27.47 13.06 15.79
N LYS A 456 27.06 14.15 16.46
CA LYS A 456 26.23 15.20 15.82
C LYS A 456 26.93 15.86 14.64
N ALA A 457 28.23 16.17 14.76
CA ALA A 457 28.98 16.79 13.67
C ALA A 457 29.18 15.87 12.46
N ASN A 458 29.10 14.55 12.65
CA ASN A 458 29.28 13.55 11.59
C ASN A 458 27.99 12.84 11.18
N ASN A 459 26.85 13.22 11.77
CA ASN A 459 25.52 12.65 11.51
C ASN A 459 25.45 11.14 11.80
N VAL A 460 26.05 10.70 12.91
CA VAL A 460 26.11 9.30 13.38
C VAL A 460 25.32 9.18 14.68
N THR A 461 24.69 8.04 14.95
CA THR A 461 24.04 7.82 16.25
C THR A 461 25.08 7.49 17.33
N LEU A 462 24.80 7.81 18.60
CA LEU A 462 25.73 7.48 19.69
C LEU A 462 25.92 5.95 19.84
N ALA A 463 24.87 5.18 19.57
CA ALA A 463 24.91 3.71 19.61
C ALA A 463 25.87 3.15 18.54
N ASP A 464 25.75 3.61 17.30
CA ASP A 464 26.64 3.20 16.22
C ASP A 464 28.09 3.62 16.48
N PHE A 465 28.29 4.83 16.99
CA PHE A 465 29.62 5.31 17.36
C PHE A 465 30.30 4.43 18.43
N TYR A 466 29.55 3.98 19.44
CA TYR A 466 30.07 3.03 20.43
C TYR A 466 30.34 1.65 19.85
N LYS A 467 29.48 1.17 18.95
CA LYS A 467 29.68 -0.10 18.24
C LYS A 467 30.95 -0.09 17.39
N TRP A 468 31.26 1.03 16.73
CA TRP A 468 32.43 1.16 15.87
C TRP A 468 33.70 1.56 16.62
N ASN A 469 33.57 2.09 17.84
CA ASN A 469 34.70 2.49 18.69
C ASN A 469 34.58 1.95 20.13
N PRO A 470 34.50 0.62 20.35
CA PRO A 470 34.30 0.03 21.68
C PRO A 470 35.15 0.63 22.81
N SER A 471 36.41 0.96 22.54
CA SER A 471 37.32 1.49 23.56
C SER A 471 37.00 2.91 24.05
N VAL A 472 36.13 3.68 23.38
CA VAL A 472 35.65 4.95 23.97
C VAL A 472 34.77 4.71 25.22
N GLY A 473 34.29 3.48 25.41
CA GLY A 473 33.35 3.12 26.47
C GLY A 473 31.93 3.59 26.18
N THR A 474 30.99 3.18 27.04
CA THR A 474 29.56 3.52 26.94
C THR A 474 29.21 4.89 27.53
N ASP A 475 30.16 5.51 28.25
CA ASP A 475 30.03 6.84 28.87
C ASP A 475 30.99 7.88 28.25
N CYS A 476 31.63 7.55 27.12
CA CYS A 476 32.56 8.38 26.37
C CYS A 476 33.82 8.85 27.14
N ARG A 477 34.09 8.34 28.33
CA ARG A 477 35.20 8.83 29.16
C ARG A 477 36.57 8.52 28.60
N ASN A 478 36.66 7.53 27.72
CA ASN A 478 37.92 7.07 27.14
C ASN A 478 38.17 7.64 25.74
N LEU A 479 37.41 8.66 25.31
CA LEU A 479 37.68 9.35 24.05
C LEU A 479 39.04 10.07 24.12
N GLN A 480 40.02 9.54 23.38
CA GLN A 480 41.39 10.02 23.40
C GLN A 480 41.56 11.23 22.48
N LEU A 481 42.30 12.24 22.94
CA LEU A 481 42.64 13.41 22.14
C LEU A 481 43.67 13.06 21.05
N ASP A 482 43.56 13.68 19.88
CA ASP A 482 44.49 13.61 18.75
C ASP A 482 44.62 12.24 18.06
N VAL A 483 43.69 11.31 18.32
CA VAL A 483 43.55 10.04 17.61
C VAL A 483 42.32 10.04 16.68
N TYR A 484 42.32 9.15 15.70
CA TYR A 484 41.19 8.93 14.81
C TYR A 484 40.21 7.91 15.37
N VAL A 485 38.92 8.23 15.28
CA VAL A 485 37.79 7.36 15.60
C VAL A 485 36.90 7.16 14.38
N CYS A 486 36.17 6.06 14.34
CA CYS A 486 35.28 5.71 13.25
C CYS A 486 33.95 6.46 13.36
N VAL A 487 33.55 7.12 12.27
CA VAL A 487 32.28 7.88 12.15
C VAL A 487 31.54 7.50 10.86
N GLY A 488 31.83 6.33 10.32
CA GLY A 488 31.13 5.73 9.18
C GLY A 488 31.66 4.33 8.96
N TYR A 489 30.76 3.36 8.81
CA TYR A 489 31.08 1.95 8.68
C TYR A 489 30.42 1.39 7.42
N ASP A 490 31.14 0.55 6.69
CA ASP A 490 30.62 -0.23 5.57
C ASP A 490 31.12 -1.68 5.72
N GLU A 491 30.19 -2.61 5.91
CA GLU A 491 30.48 -4.03 6.08
C GLU A 491 31.19 -4.64 4.85
N ARG A 492 30.98 -4.06 3.66
CA ARG A 492 31.67 -4.47 2.42
C ARG A 492 33.16 -4.14 2.43
N MET A 493 33.62 -3.29 3.35
CA MET A 493 35.05 -2.95 3.53
C MET A 493 35.76 -3.88 4.52
N ILE A 494 35.08 -4.84 5.13
CA ILE A 494 35.75 -5.87 5.93
C ILE A 494 36.52 -6.78 4.98
N PRO A 495 37.84 -7.00 5.18
CA PRO A 495 38.56 -8.00 4.42
C PRO A 495 37.90 -9.37 4.63
N MET A 496 37.33 -9.96 3.59
CA MET A 496 36.80 -11.33 3.67
C MET A 496 37.91 -12.27 4.16
N PRO A 497 37.63 -13.20 5.09
CA PRO A 497 38.59 -14.24 5.43
C PRO A 497 38.91 -15.02 4.15
N GLN A 498 40.17 -14.98 3.72
CA GLN A 498 40.63 -15.79 2.59
C GLN A 498 40.36 -17.26 2.94
N PRO A 499 39.72 -18.05 2.06
CA PRO A 499 39.56 -19.48 2.29
C PRO A 499 40.95 -20.09 2.43
N THR A 500 41.21 -20.73 3.57
CA THR A 500 42.42 -21.50 3.79
C THR A 500 42.51 -22.56 2.69
N PRO A 501 43.62 -22.65 1.94
CA PRO A 501 43.81 -23.72 0.99
C PRO A 501 43.59 -25.06 1.71
N ILE A 502 42.67 -25.86 1.19
CA ILE A 502 42.51 -27.24 1.64
C ILE A 502 43.75 -27.98 1.13
N GLU A 503 44.68 -28.31 2.03
CA GLU A 503 45.78 -29.26 1.76
C GLU A 503 45.28 -30.69 1.63
#